data_AF-A0A0D1Z292-F1
#
_entry.id   AF-A0A0D1Z292-F1
#
_cell.length_a   1.000
_cell.length_b   1.000
_cell.length_c   1.000
_cell.angle_alpha   90.00
_cell.angle_beta   90.00
_cell.angle_gamma   90.00
#
_symmetry.space_group_name_H-M   'P 1'
#
loop_
_entity.id
_entity.type
_entity.pdbx_description
1 polymer ?
#
loop_
_entity_poly.entity_id
_entity_poly.type
_entity_poly.pdbx_seq_one_letter_code
_entity_poly.pdbx_strand_id
1 'polypeptide(L)'
;MLRGVFLRAPSRRLYATMASSTPVEDTIRAKLTEALQPTRLEIYNDSHLHAHHKAMEGSTSKETHFRVVVTSQAFEKKMQAARHRMVYGLLKEEMAREGGIHALQLRTRTPEEEAKMQAAEEAEKPGKYAADVEAT
;
A
#
# COMPACT_ATOMS: atom_id res chain seq x y z
N MET A 1 -41.75 40.95 18.54
CA MET A 1 -41.84 40.51 17.12
C MET A 1 -40.44 40.10 16.68
N LEU A 2 -40.22 38.79 16.48
CA LEU A 2 -38.93 38.20 16.12
C LEU A 2 -38.62 38.44 14.65
N ARG A 3 -37.38 38.85 14.32
CA ARG A 3 -36.84 38.75 12.95
C ARG A 3 -35.52 37.99 12.99
N GLY A 4 -35.58 36.75 12.52
CA GLY A 4 -34.46 35.82 12.44
C GLY A 4 -33.41 36.27 11.44
N VAL A 5 -32.15 36.16 11.85
CA VAL A 5 -30.98 36.28 10.98
C VAL A 5 -30.65 34.89 10.47
N PHE A 6 -30.79 34.71 9.15
CA PHE A 6 -30.45 33.48 8.44
C PHE A 6 -28.94 33.20 8.53
N LEU A 7 -28.55 32.07 9.11
CA LEU A 7 -27.21 31.51 8.97
C LEU A 7 -27.03 31.01 7.52
N ARG A 8 -26.18 31.69 6.76
CA ARG A 8 -25.72 31.25 5.45
C ARG A 8 -24.61 30.21 5.64
N ALA A 9 -24.97 28.93 5.53
CA ALA A 9 -24.02 27.83 5.53
C ALA A 9 -23.05 27.92 4.32
N PRO A 10 -21.76 27.62 4.47
CA PRO A 10 -20.86 27.50 3.33
C PRO A 10 -21.20 26.23 2.54
N SER A 11 -21.36 26.41 1.23
CA SER A 11 -21.57 25.36 0.24
C SER A 11 -20.53 24.27 0.39
N ARG A 12 -20.95 23.09 0.84
CA ARG A 12 -20.12 21.88 0.92
C ARG A 12 -19.75 21.50 -0.52
N ARG A 13 -18.51 21.81 -0.92
CA ARG A 13 -17.95 21.39 -2.20
C ARG A 13 -17.90 19.86 -2.19
N LEU A 14 -18.83 19.24 -2.89
CA LEU A 14 -18.83 17.81 -3.16
C LEU A 14 -17.63 17.55 -4.07
N TYR A 15 -16.55 17.02 -3.50
CA TYR A 15 -15.51 16.38 -4.30
C TYR A 15 -16.13 15.08 -4.82
N ALA A 16 -16.57 15.09 -6.08
CA ALA A 16 -16.84 13.86 -6.80
C ALA A 16 -15.51 13.09 -6.86
N THR A 17 -15.40 12.02 -6.09
CA THR A 17 -14.30 11.06 -6.18
C THR A 17 -14.31 10.49 -7.59
N MET A 18 -13.28 10.78 -8.38
CA MET A 18 -13.03 10.03 -9.60
C MET A 18 -12.82 8.56 -9.19
N ALA A 19 -13.56 7.65 -9.82
CA ALA A 19 -13.36 6.22 -9.62
C ALA A 19 -11.97 5.87 -10.14
N SER A 20 -11.04 5.58 -9.23
CA SER A 20 -9.74 5.04 -9.59
C SER A 20 -9.90 3.62 -10.11
N SER A 21 -9.00 3.22 -11.02
CA SER A 21 -9.01 1.87 -11.59
C SER A 21 -8.67 0.77 -10.58
N THR A 22 -8.21 1.15 -9.37
CA THR A 22 -7.84 0.26 -8.26
C THR A 22 -8.38 0.79 -6.92
N PRO A 23 -9.71 0.77 -6.71
CA PRO A 23 -10.34 1.41 -5.54
C PRO A 23 -9.93 0.75 -4.21
N VAL A 24 -9.62 -0.55 -4.21
CA VAL A 24 -9.14 -1.25 -3.01
C VAL A 24 -7.70 -0.83 -2.69
N GLU A 25 -6.84 -0.74 -3.70
CA GLU A 25 -5.45 -0.31 -3.53
C GLU A 25 -5.36 1.09 -2.92
N ASP A 26 -6.15 2.03 -3.43
CA ASP A 26 -6.15 3.41 -2.92
C ASP A 26 -6.63 3.49 -1.48
N THR A 27 -7.61 2.66 -1.12
CA THR A 27 -8.10 2.58 0.26
C THR A 27 -7.02 2.03 1.19
N ILE A 28 -6.31 0.97 0.78
CA ILE A 28 -5.15 0.42 1.52
C ILE A 28 -4.08 1.51 1.66
N ARG A 29 -3.74 2.20 0.58
CA ARG A 29 -2.72 3.24 0.56
C ARG A 29 -3.06 4.37 1.53
N ALA A 30 -4.30 4.87 1.50
CA ALA A 30 -4.75 5.93 2.39
C ALA A 30 -4.65 5.50 3.87
N LYS A 31 -5.20 4.33 4.23
CA LYS A 31 -5.18 3.83 5.62
C LYS A 31 -3.76 3.61 6.14
N LEU A 32 -2.88 3.01 5.33
CA LEU A 32 -1.49 2.77 5.74
C LEU A 32 -0.70 4.07 5.85
N THR A 33 -0.96 5.03 4.96
CA THR A 33 -0.29 6.34 5.01
C THR A 33 -0.70 7.11 6.27
N GLU A 34 -2.00 7.13 6.58
CA GLU A 34 -2.54 7.81 7.76
C GLU A 34 -2.05 7.19 9.07
N ALA A 35 -2.10 5.86 9.18
CA ALA A 35 -1.80 5.17 10.43
C ALA A 35 -0.29 4.98 10.71
N LEU A 36 0.52 4.78 9.66
CA LEU A 36 1.92 4.36 9.82
C LEU A 36 2.93 5.39 9.31
N GLN A 37 2.50 6.43 8.60
CA GLN A 37 3.36 7.46 8.01
C GLN A 37 4.65 6.88 7.40
N PRO A 38 4.53 5.92 6.47
CA PRO A 38 5.67 5.19 5.97
C PRO A 38 6.57 6.09 5.12
N THR A 39 7.87 5.89 5.24
CA THR A 39 8.88 6.53 4.38
C THR A 39 8.84 5.96 2.97
N ARG A 40 8.52 4.66 2.83
CA ARG A 40 8.33 3.98 1.55
C ARG A 40 7.12 3.06 1.65
N LEU A 41 6.22 3.18 0.68
CA LEU A 41 5.02 2.35 0.56
C LEU A 41 4.87 1.90 -0.88
N GLU A 42 4.92 0.60 -1.10
CA GLU A 42 4.68 -0.02 -2.40
C GLU A 42 3.57 -1.04 -2.27
N ILE A 43 2.59 -0.97 -3.17
CA ILE A 43 1.47 -1.89 -3.21
C ILE A 43 1.46 -2.50 -4.61
N TYR A 44 1.43 -3.83 -4.66
CA TYR A 44 1.38 -4.61 -5.88
C TYR A 44 0.11 -5.46 -5.87
N ASN A 45 -0.65 -5.40 -6.96
CA ASN A 45 -1.84 -6.22 -7.16
C ASN A 45 -1.46 -7.48 -7.95
N ASP A 46 -1.37 -8.60 -7.24
CA ASP A 46 -0.99 -9.91 -7.80
C ASP A 46 -2.21 -10.76 -8.18
N SER A 47 -3.42 -10.18 -8.17
CA SER A 47 -4.69 -10.90 -8.42
C SER A 47 -4.74 -11.60 -9.79
N HIS A 48 -4.06 -11.05 -10.79
CA HIS A 48 -4.02 -11.59 -12.15
C HIS A 48 -3.34 -12.95 -12.24
N LEU A 49 -2.40 -13.26 -11.33
CA LEU A 49 -1.67 -14.53 -11.31
C LEU A 49 -2.57 -15.71 -10.90
N HIS A 50 -3.71 -15.44 -10.26
CA HIS A 50 -4.64 -16.45 -9.76
C HIS A 50 -6.02 -16.43 -10.42
N ALA A 51 -6.23 -15.54 -11.39
CA ALA A 51 -7.49 -15.42 -12.15
C ALA A 51 -7.78 -16.64 -13.07
N HIS A 52 -6.81 -17.54 -13.28
CA HIS A 52 -6.93 -18.69 -14.18
C HIS A 52 -7.53 -19.96 -13.54
N HIS A 53 -7.91 -19.94 -12.26
CA HIS A 53 -8.63 -21.08 -11.67
C HIS A 53 -10.13 -21.02 -12.00
N LYS A 54 -10.65 -22.08 -12.66
CA LYS A 54 -12.07 -22.30 -13.00
C LYS A 54 -13.07 -22.11 -11.85
N ALA A 55 -12.62 -22.06 -10.60
CA ALA A 55 -13.45 -21.77 -9.43
C ALA A 55 -13.87 -20.28 -9.31
N MET A 56 -13.35 -19.40 -10.18
CA MET A 56 -13.70 -17.97 -10.23
C MET A 56 -14.75 -17.64 -11.32
N GLU A 57 -15.40 -18.65 -11.92
CA GLU A 57 -16.65 -18.45 -12.69
C GLU A 57 -17.74 -17.90 -11.74
N GLY A 58 -17.84 -16.57 -11.66
CA GLY A 58 -18.82 -15.86 -10.82
C GLY A 58 -18.24 -14.93 -9.74
N SER A 59 -16.91 -14.91 -9.54
CA SER A 59 -16.30 -13.95 -8.61
C SER A 59 -16.10 -12.60 -9.29
N THR A 60 -16.85 -11.59 -8.83
CA THR A 60 -16.84 -10.22 -9.36
C THR A 60 -15.55 -9.45 -8.99
N SER A 61 -14.75 -9.96 -8.06
CA SER A 61 -13.61 -9.20 -7.49
C SER A 61 -12.28 -9.63 -8.10
N LYS A 62 -11.71 -8.74 -8.90
CA LYS A 62 -10.38 -8.88 -9.54
C LYS A 62 -9.24 -8.38 -8.64
N GLU A 63 -9.49 -8.10 -7.37
CA GLU A 63 -8.54 -7.47 -6.44
C GLU A 63 -8.45 -8.28 -5.13
N THR A 64 -8.09 -9.56 -5.24
CA THR A 64 -8.13 -10.49 -4.10
C THR A 64 -6.76 -10.73 -3.45
N HIS A 65 -5.67 -10.52 -4.18
CA HIS A 65 -4.31 -10.80 -3.75
C HIS A 65 -3.45 -9.54 -3.85
N PHE A 66 -2.93 -9.09 -2.71
CA PHE A 66 -2.09 -7.91 -2.63
C PHE A 66 -0.77 -8.21 -1.96
N ARG A 67 0.29 -7.57 -2.45
CA ARG A 67 1.60 -7.53 -1.80
C ARG A 67 1.91 -6.09 -1.43
N VAL A 68 2.16 -5.86 -0.15
CA VAL A 68 2.46 -4.53 0.39
C VAL A 68 3.84 -4.55 1.00
N VAL A 69 4.71 -3.67 0.51
CA VAL A 69 6.01 -3.38 1.09
C VAL A 69 5.90 -2.04 1.79
N VAL A 70 6.15 -2.03 3.09
CA VAL A 70 6.03 -0.84 3.92
C VAL A 70 7.26 -0.68 4.79
N THR A 71 7.87 0.51 4.66
CA THR A 71 9.03 0.93 5.46
C THR A 71 8.60 2.09 6.33
N SER A 72 8.61 1.90 7.65
CA SER A 72 8.21 2.91 8.62
C SER A 72 9.01 2.80 9.92
N GLN A 73 9.23 3.94 10.58
CA GLN A 73 9.77 4.01 11.94
C GLN A 73 8.81 3.42 12.99
N ALA A 74 7.50 3.33 12.70
CA ALA A 74 6.51 2.73 13.61
C ALA A 74 6.79 1.24 13.92
N PHE A 75 7.63 0.60 13.10
CA PHE A 75 8.05 -0.79 13.26
C PHE A 75 9.33 -0.97 14.07
N GLU A 76 9.99 0.12 14.43
CA GLU A 76 11.17 0.10 15.29
C GLU A 76 10.81 -0.58 16.63
N LYS A 77 11.72 -1.42 17.14
CA LYS A 77 11.56 -2.17 18.40
C LYS A 77 10.37 -3.16 18.45
N LYS A 78 9.68 -3.41 17.32
CA LYS A 78 8.61 -4.42 17.22
C LYS A 78 9.07 -5.64 16.44
N MET A 79 8.70 -6.82 16.92
CA MET A 79 8.89 -8.09 16.20
C MET A 79 8.01 -8.16 14.94
N GLN A 80 8.45 -8.90 13.93
CA GLN A 80 7.75 -9.05 12.64
C GLN A 80 6.26 -9.43 12.80
N ALA A 81 5.94 -10.39 13.68
CA ALA A 81 4.56 -10.78 13.94
C ALA A 81 3.69 -9.63 14.49
N ALA A 82 4.26 -8.78 15.36
CA ALA A 82 3.57 -7.60 15.88
C ALA A 82 3.36 -6.53 14.80
N ARG A 83 4.34 -6.34 13.91
CA ARG A 83 4.21 -5.46 12.73
C ARG A 83 3.06 -5.93 11.83
N HIS A 84 3.01 -7.23 11.54
CA HIS A 84 1.93 -7.81 10.72
C HIS A 84 0.57 -7.65 11.38
N ARG A 85 0.44 -7.94 12.69
CA ARG A 85 -0.82 -7.75 13.43
C ARG A 85 -1.33 -6.31 13.36
N MET A 86 -0.44 -5.33 13.45
CA MET A 86 -0.79 -3.91 13.34
C MET A 86 -1.40 -3.61 11.96
N VAL A 87 -0.74 -4.03 10.89
CA VAL A 87 -1.22 -3.82 9.52
C VAL A 87 -2.53 -4.57 9.25
N TYR A 88 -2.63 -5.83 9.68
CA TYR A 88 -3.88 -6.59 9.58
C TYR A 88 -5.02 -5.93 10.36
N GLY A 89 -4.74 -5.35 11.53
CA GLY A 89 -5.74 -4.62 12.31
C GLY A 89 -6.34 -3.43 11.54
N LEU A 90 -5.49 -2.66 10.85
CA LEU A 90 -5.90 -1.51 10.05
C LEU A 90 -6.73 -1.90 8.82
N LEU A 91 -6.40 -3.04 8.22
CA LEU A 91 -7.03 -3.53 6.98
C LEU A 91 -8.15 -4.54 7.22
N LYS A 92 -8.39 -4.96 8.48
CA LYS A 92 -9.41 -5.96 8.84
C LYS A 92 -10.79 -5.58 8.34
N GLU A 93 -11.14 -4.30 8.44
CA GLU A 93 -12.41 -3.78 7.95
C GLU A 93 -12.51 -3.91 6.43
N GLU A 94 -11.44 -3.61 5.68
CA GLU A 94 -11.42 -3.74 4.23
C GLU A 94 -11.44 -5.21 3.77
N MET A 95 -10.81 -6.10 4.53
CA MET A 95 -10.87 -7.55 4.30
C MET A 95 -12.29 -8.11 4.51
N ALA A 96 -13.06 -7.53 5.45
CA ALA A 96 -14.41 -7.97 5.76
C ALA A 96 -15.48 -7.44 4.79
N ARG A 97 -15.13 -6.52 3.88
CA ARG A 97 -16.06 -5.98 2.87
C ARG A 97 -16.35 -7.03 1.80
N GLU A 98 -17.55 -6.97 1.23
CA GLU A 98 -17.91 -7.79 0.07
C GLU A 98 -16.99 -7.47 -1.11
N GLY A 99 -16.28 -8.49 -1.60
CA GLY A 99 -15.26 -8.33 -2.64
C GLY A 99 -13.90 -7.79 -2.14
N GLY A 100 -13.68 -7.83 -0.83
CA GLY A 100 -12.43 -7.40 -0.19
C GLY A 100 -11.25 -8.35 -0.42
N ILE A 101 -10.15 -8.04 0.27
CA ILE A 101 -8.86 -8.72 0.13
C ILE A 101 -8.94 -10.15 0.72
N HIS A 102 -8.56 -11.17 -0.06
CA HIS A 102 -8.48 -12.55 0.40
C HIS A 102 -7.10 -12.92 0.93
N ALA A 103 -6.03 -12.44 0.30
CA ALA A 103 -4.66 -12.69 0.71
C ALA A 103 -3.82 -11.42 0.64
N LEU A 104 -3.07 -11.17 1.72
CA LEU A 104 -2.20 -10.01 1.85
C LEU A 104 -0.79 -10.45 2.23
N GLN A 105 0.17 -10.23 1.35
CA GLN A 105 1.57 -10.47 1.62
C GLN A 105 2.23 -9.19 2.14
N LEU A 106 2.63 -9.21 3.40
CA LEU A 106 3.23 -8.06 4.06
C LEU A 106 4.74 -8.19 4.13
N ARG A 107 5.44 -7.16 3.64
CA ARG A 107 6.87 -6.95 3.89
C ARG A 107 7.01 -5.68 4.71
N THR A 108 7.25 -5.85 6.00
CA THR A 108 7.42 -4.73 6.94
C THR A 108 8.90 -4.56 7.27
N ARG A 109 9.45 -3.38 6.98
CA ARG A 109 10.87 -3.07 7.17
C ARG A 109 11.03 -1.80 8.00
N THR A 110 12.13 -1.71 8.74
CA THR A 110 12.56 -0.45 9.33
C THR A 110 13.39 0.36 8.32
N PRO A 111 13.47 1.70 8.47
CA PRO A 111 14.33 2.50 7.61
C PRO A 111 15.80 2.07 7.69
N GLU A 112 16.26 1.59 8.85
CA GLU A 112 17.62 1.05 9.01
C GLU A 112 17.83 -0.26 8.23
N GLU A 113 16.85 -1.18 8.26
CA GLU A 113 16.87 -2.42 7.48
C GLU A 113 16.84 -2.13 5.98
N GLU A 114 16.02 -1.17 5.56
CA GLU A 114 15.91 -0.74 4.17
C GLU A 114 17.22 -0.11 3.67
N ALA A 115 17.84 0.76 4.47
CA ALA A 115 19.13 1.38 4.15
C ALA A 115 20.25 0.32 4.02
N LYS A 116 20.27 -0.70 4.90
CA LYS A 116 21.21 -1.83 4.77
C LYS A 116 20.98 -2.63 3.50
N MET A 117 19.74 -2.90 3.13
CA MET A 117 19.40 -3.63 1.90
C MET A 117 19.79 -2.83 0.66
N GLN A 118 19.52 -1.52 0.64
CA GLN A 118 19.92 -0.63 -0.45
C GLN A 118 21.45 -0.58 -0.60
N ALA A 119 22.18 -0.47 0.52
CA ALA A 119 23.63 -0.50 0.50
C ALA A 119 24.18 -1.87 0.01
N ALA A 120 23.53 -2.97 0.38
CA ALA A 120 23.90 -4.30 -0.11
C ALA A 120 23.64 -4.46 -1.62
N GLU A 121 22.49 -3.98 -2.10
CA GLU A 121 22.15 -4.02 -3.52
C GLU A 121 23.04 -3.10 -4.38
N GLU A 122 23.48 -1.97 -3.83
CA GLU A 122 24.49 -1.11 -4.47
C GLU A 122 25.87 -1.77 -4.50
N ALA A 123 26.27 -2.49 -3.46
CA ALA A 123 27.53 -3.23 -3.42
C ALA A 123 27.56 -4.44 -4.37
N GLU A 124 26.41 -5.04 -4.69
CA GLU A 124 26.29 -6.20 -5.57
C GLU A 124 26.18 -5.85 -7.07
N LYS A 125 26.25 -4.57 -7.45
CA LYS A 125 26.39 -4.18 -8.87
C LYS A 125 27.89 -4.02 -9.22
N PRO A 126 28.61 -5.09 -9.61
CA PRO A 126 29.93 -4.91 -10.18
C PRO A 126 29.79 -4.04 -11.44
N GLY A 127 30.59 -2.96 -11.47
CA GLY A 127 30.44 -1.85 -12.39
C GLY A 127 30.35 -2.29 -13.85
N LYS A 128 29.22 -1.95 -14.49
CA LYS A 128 29.01 -2.13 -15.93
C LYS A 128 29.67 -1.03 -16.78
N TYR A 129 30.60 -0.25 -16.21
CA TYR A 129 31.22 0.94 -16.84
C TYR A 129 32.76 0.99 -16.72
N ALA A 130 33.44 -0.16 -16.62
CA ALA A 130 34.92 -0.20 -16.53
C ALA A 130 35.62 -0.73 -17.79
N ALA A 131 34.97 -0.70 -18.96
CA ALA A 131 35.52 -1.27 -20.19
C ALA A 131 35.32 -0.35 -21.40
N ASP A 132 35.87 0.88 -21.38
CA ASP A 132 36.01 1.73 -22.58
C ASP A 132 37.20 2.71 -22.44
N VAL A 133 38.30 2.31 -21.78
CA VAL A 133 39.53 3.12 -21.73
C VAL A 133 40.75 2.23 -21.94
N GLU A 134 40.89 1.68 -23.15
CA GLU A 134 42.18 1.34 -23.78
C GLU A 134 41.91 0.61 -25.11
N ALA A 135 41.92 1.36 -26.21
CA ALA A 135 42.29 0.84 -27.52
C ALA A 135 42.84 2.03 -28.33
N THR A 136 44.16 2.13 -28.27
CA THR A 136 45.03 2.98 -29.09
C THR A 136 44.99 2.54 -30.55
#